data_AF-A0A954LLK5-F1
#
_entry.id   AF-A0A954LLK5-F1
#
_cell.length_a   1.000
_cell.length_b   1.000
_cell.length_c   1.000
_cell.angle_alpha   90.00
_cell.angle_beta   90.00
_cell.angle_gamma   90.00
#
_symmetry.space_group_name_H-M   'P 1'
#
loop_
_entity.id
_entity.type
_entity.pdbx_description
1 polymer ?
#
loop_
_entity_poly.entity_id
_entity_poly.type
_entity_poly.pdbx_seq_one_letter_code
_entity_poly.pdbx_strand_id
1 'polypeptide(L)'
;MVEEFFISLEEHNPPSSEAEKIDALLDLLADPRQFTSDEDLDLVIDSALAGLLQFPKLPARTIDIMLGILAIDDHGDLILTRKMMATKVLCRMGQQVNSAGSMV
;
A
#
# COMPACT_ATOMS: atom_id res chain seq x y z
N MET A 1 -3.39 -4.08 -13.86
CA MET A 1 -3.75 -4.10 -12.42
C MET A 1 -3.35 -2.83 -11.69
N VAL A 2 -2.08 -2.56 -11.32
CA VAL A 2 -1.74 -1.28 -10.62
C VAL A 2 -1.75 -0.08 -11.57
N GLU A 3 -1.28 -0.25 -12.81
CA GLU A 3 -1.38 0.81 -13.82
C GLU A 3 -2.84 1.11 -14.19
N GLU A 4 -3.70 0.11 -14.29
CA GLU A 4 -5.14 0.27 -14.54
C GLU A 4 -5.87 0.99 -13.39
N PHE A 5 -5.39 0.82 -12.15
CA PHE A 5 -5.87 1.58 -10.99
C PHE A 5 -5.50 3.07 -11.11
N PHE A 6 -4.25 3.37 -11.46
CA PHE A 6 -3.86 4.76 -11.73
C PHE A 6 -4.59 5.34 -12.94
N ILE A 7 -4.91 4.50 -13.93
CA ILE A 7 -5.76 4.85 -15.08
C ILE A 7 -7.20 5.15 -14.65
N SER A 8 -7.77 4.41 -13.69
CA SER A 8 -9.13 4.70 -13.18
C SER A 8 -9.17 5.94 -12.28
N LEU A 9 -8.05 6.32 -11.65
CA LEU A 9 -7.86 7.60 -10.98
C LEU A 9 -7.80 8.80 -11.97
N GLU A 10 -7.70 8.55 -13.28
CA GLU A 10 -7.43 9.57 -14.32
C GLU A 10 -8.55 10.56 -14.60
N GLU A 11 -9.79 10.39 -14.09
CA GLU A 11 -10.85 11.33 -14.47
C GLU A 11 -10.67 12.74 -13.88
N HIS A 12 -9.79 12.95 -12.88
CA HIS A 12 -9.65 14.28 -12.25
C HIS A 12 -8.25 14.88 -12.08
N ASN A 13 -7.15 14.11 -11.88
CA ASN A 13 -5.77 14.63 -11.91
C ASN A 13 -4.76 13.47 -11.72
N PRO A 14 -4.05 12.98 -12.76
CA PRO A 14 -3.17 11.84 -12.58
C PRO A 14 -1.96 12.19 -11.68
N PRO A 15 -1.57 11.32 -10.74
CA PRO A 15 -0.34 11.51 -9.99
C PRO A 15 0.85 11.47 -10.96
N SER A 16 1.51 12.63 -11.09
CA SER A 16 2.58 12.94 -12.03
C SER A 16 3.93 12.39 -11.59
N SER A 17 4.08 12.06 -10.31
CA SER A 17 5.32 11.58 -9.71
C SER A 17 5.16 10.27 -8.95
N GLU A 18 6.28 9.55 -8.75
CA GLU A 18 6.34 8.36 -7.90
C GLU A 18 5.83 8.64 -6.47
N ALA A 19 6.19 9.80 -5.91
CA ALA A 19 5.77 10.20 -4.58
C ALA A 19 4.24 10.36 -4.48
N GLU A 20 3.63 11.04 -5.46
CA GLU A 20 2.17 11.21 -5.52
C GLU A 20 1.44 9.87 -5.69
N LYS A 21 2.02 8.93 -6.46
CA LYS A 21 1.49 7.57 -6.61
C LYS A 21 1.52 6.81 -5.29
N ILE A 22 2.65 6.83 -4.60
CA ILE A 22 2.78 6.22 -3.27
C ILE A 22 1.78 6.85 -2.30
N ASP A 23 1.67 8.17 -2.31
CA ASP A 23 0.80 8.89 -1.41
C ASP A 23 -0.69 8.53 -1.63
N ALA A 24 -1.13 8.46 -2.88
CA ALA A 24 -2.48 8.02 -3.22
C ALA A 24 -2.78 6.59 -2.73
N LEU A 25 -1.83 5.66 -2.86
CA LEU A 25 -1.99 4.29 -2.37
C LEU A 25 -2.06 4.22 -0.84
N LEU A 26 -1.26 5.05 -0.14
CA LEU A 26 -1.26 5.10 1.31
C LEU A 26 -2.54 5.73 1.87
N ASP A 27 -3.01 6.80 1.25
CA ASP A 27 -4.28 7.43 1.63
C ASP A 27 -5.45 6.48 1.39
N LEU A 28 -5.40 5.69 0.30
CA LEU A 28 -6.37 4.62 0.04
C LEU A 28 -6.36 3.52 1.09
N LEU A 29 -5.18 3.08 1.53
CA LEU A 29 -5.10 2.04 2.56
C LEU A 29 -5.48 2.56 3.95
N ALA A 30 -5.34 3.87 4.20
CA ALA A 30 -5.77 4.50 5.44
C ALA A 30 -7.30 4.62 5.53
N ASP A 31 -7.96 4.94 4.42
CA ASP A 31 -9.42 4.93 4.32
C ASP A 31 -9.87 4.46 2.93
N PRO A 32 -10.12 3.15 2.73
CA PRO A 32 -10.51 2.61 1.43
C PRO A 32 -11.88 3.09 0.94
N ARG A 33 -12.79 3.47 1.85
CA ARG A 33 -14.19 3.80 1.53
C ARG A 33 -14.33 5.12 0.78
N GLN A 34 -13.31 5.98 0.83
CA GLN A 34 -13.31 7.23 0.08
C GLN A 34 -13.15 7.02 -1.44
N PHE A 35 -12.75 5.82 -1.88
CA PHE A 35 -12.39 5.53 -3.27
C PHE A 35 -13.36 4.60 -4.02
N THR A 36 -14.24 3.85 -3.34
CA THR A 36 -15.22 2.95 -4.00
C THR A 36 -16.45 2.65 -3.14
N SER A 37 -17.58 2.36 -3.79
CA SER A 37 -18.85 1.95 -3.16
C SER A 37 -18.88 0.42 -2.95
N ASP A 38 -18.19 -0.04 -1.91
CA ASP A 38 -18.21 -1.39 -1.30
C ASP A 38 -17.88 -2.64 -2.15
N GLU A 39 -18.40 -2.84 -3.37
CA GLU A 39 -18.28 -4.14 -4.07
C GLU A 39 -16.86 -4.49 -4.51
N ASP A 40 -16.03 -3.48 -4.80
CA ASP A 40 -14.63 -3.65 -5.23
C ASP A 40 -13.61 -3.28 -4.16
N LEU A 41 -14.06 -2.96 -2.94
CA LEU A 41 -13.19 -2.47 -1.86
C LEU A 41 -12.03 -3.43 -1.59
N ASP A 42 -12.33 -4.73 -1.67
CA ASP A 42 -11.36 -5.76 -1.38
C ASP A 42 -10.25 -5.85 -2.42
N LEU A 43 -10.62 -5.80 -3.70
CA LEU A 43 -9.70 -5.81 -4.83
C LEU A 43 -8.82 -4.55 -4.84
N VAL A 44 -9.41 -3.42 -4.47
CA VAL A 44 -8.72 -2.13 -4.40
C VAL A 44 -7.65 -2.14 -3.30
N ILE A 45 -7.96 -2.65 -2.11
CA ILE A 45 -6.99 -2.80 -1.01
C ILE A 45 -5.84 -3.73 -1.43
N ASP A 46 -6.15 -4.87 -2.02
CA ASP A 46 -5.15 -5.85 -2.43
C ASP A 46 -4.24 -5.29 -3.54
N SER A 47 -4.83 -4.55 -4.49
CA SER A 47 -4.10 -3.85 -5.55
C SER A 47 -3.18 -2.77 -4.98
N ALA A 48 -3.62 -2.03 -3.97
CA ALA A 48 -2.80 -1.00 -3.35
C ALA A 48 -1.61 -1.58 -2.58
N LEU A 49 -1.83 -2.66 -1.82
CA LEU A 49 -0.75 -3.38 -1.15
C LEU A 49 0.27 -3.95 -2.16
N ALA A 50 -0.21 -4.47 -3.29
CA ALA A 50 0.66 -4.97 -4.35
C ALA A 50 1.44 -3.83 -5.02
N GLY A 51 0.80 -2.67 -5.22
CA GLY A 51 1.41 -1.46 -5.74
C GLY A 51 2.55 -0.95 -4.87
N LEU A 52 2.37 -0.91 -3.54
CA LEU A 52 3.43 -0.48 -2.62
C LEU A 52 4.72 -1.32 -2.75
N LEU A 53 4.60 -2.62 -3.06
CA LEU A 53 5.75 -3.49 -3.30
C LEU A 53 6.50 -3.19 -4.60
N GLN A 54 5.98 -2.33 -5.48
CA GLN A 54 6.70 -1.94 -6.69
C GLN A 54 7.67 -0.79 -6.43
N PHE A 55 7.44 0.02 -5.39
CA PHE A 55 8.22 1.21 -5.14
C PHE A 55 9.52 0.93 -4.39
N PRO A 56 10.66 1.49 -4.84
CA PRO A 56 11.97 1.24 -4.24
C PRO A 56 12.15 1.97 -2.91
N LYS A 57 11.39 3.01 -2.62
CA LYS A 57 11.44 3.73 -1.34
C LYS A 57 10.02 4.08 -0.92
N LEU A 58 9.71 3.83 0.35
CA LEU A 58 8.42 4.14 0.93
C LEU A 58 8.61 5.14 2.09
N PRO A 59 7.69 6.10 2.27
CA PRO A 59 7.76 7.05 3.37
C PRO A 59 7.52 6.35 4.72
N ALA A 60 8.02 6.94 5.81
CA ALA A 60 7.91 6.35 7.14
C ALA A 60 6.45 6.09 7.56
N ARG A 61 5.50 6.93 7.13
CA ARG A 61 4.06 6.79 7.40
C ARG A 61 3.46 5.47 6.90
N THR A 62 4.11 4.79 5.94
CA THR A 62 3.73 3.45 5.52
C THR A 62 3.72 2.48 6.70
N ILE A 63 4.62 2.65 7.68
CA ILE A 63 4.72 1.77 8.85
C ILE A 63 3.42 1.78 9.65
N ASP A 64 2.90 2.96 9.96
CA ASP A 64 1.68 3.12 10.78
C ASP A 64 0.47 2.46 10.11
N ILE A 65 0.34 2.64 8.79
CA ILE A 65 -0.75 2.04 8.00
C ILE A 65 -0.64 0.51 7.98
N MET A 66 0.57 -0.04 7.74
CA MET A 66 0.78 -1.48 7.75
C MET A 66 0.50 -2.09 9.13
N LEU A 67 0.90 -1.41 10.22
CA LEU A 67 0.59 -1.83 11.58
C LEU A 67 -0.91 -1.81 11.85
N GLY A 68 -1.65 -0.84 11.31
CA GLY A 68 -3.10 -0.82 11.35
C GLY A 68 -3.74 -2.08 10.73
N ILE A 69 -3.27 -2.48 9.55
CA ILE A 69 -3.73 -3.71 8.87
C ILE A 69 -3.41 -4.96 9.72
N LEU A 70 -2.22 -5.01 10.33
CA LEU A 70 -1.81 -6.10 11.21
C LEU A 70 -2.65 -6.19 12.49
N ALA A 71 -3.14 -5.06 12.98
CA ALA A 71 -3.94 -4.97 14.20
C ALA A 71 -5.42 -5.35 14.02
N ILE A 72 -5.90 -5.55 12.78
CA ILE A 72 -7.28 -5.98 12.52
C ILE A 72 -7.54 -7.32 13.22
N ASP A 73 -8.50 -7.37 14.14
CA ASP A 73 -8.87 -8.59 14.87
C ASP A 73 -9.87 -9.43 14.05
N ASP A 74 -9.43 -9.84 12.87
CA ASP A 74 -10.12 -10.73 11.94
C ASP A 74 -9.11 -11.75 11.38
N HIS A 75 -9.61 -12.96 11.17
CA HIS A 75 -8.88 -14.15 10.74
C HIS A 75 -9.45 -14.75 9.45
N GLY A 76 -10.34 -14.05 8.75
CA GLY A 76 -10.74 -14.43 7.40
C GLY A 76 -9.54 -14.49 6.45
N ASP A 77 -9.59 -15.39 5.47
CA ASP A 77 -8.49 -15.65 4.53
C ASP A 77 -7.99 -14.40 3.82
N LEU A 78 -8.91 -13.49 3.51
CA LEU A 78 -8.59 -12.21 2.88
C LEU A 78 -7.78 -11.29 3.81
N ILE A 79 -8.19 -11.17 5.07
CA ILE A 79 -7.46 -10.39 6.07
C ILE A 79 -6.09 -11.02 6.37
N LEU A 80 -5.99 -12.35 6.43
CA LEU A 80 -4.70 -13.04 6.56
C LEU A 80 -3.77 -12.74 5.38
N THR A 81 -4.30 -12.72 4.16
CA THR A 81 -3.55 -12.35 2.95
C THR A 81 -3.05 -10.91 3.04
N ARG A 82 -3.89 -9.97 3.46
CA ARG A 82 -3.51 -8.55 3.66
C ARG A 82 -2.44 -8.38 4.74
N LYS A 83 -2.57 -9.08 5.86
CA LYS A 83 -1.56 -9.10 6.93
C LYS A 83 -0.21 -9.63 6.42
N MET A 84 -0.23 -10.67 5.60
CA MET A 84 0.97 -11.19 4.95
C MET A 84 1.62 -10.14 4.03
N MET A 85 0.81 -9.44 3.22
CA MET A 85 1.31 -8.38 2.35
C MET A 85 1.86 -7.18 3.12
N ALA A 86 1.17 -6.74 4.18
CA ALA A 86 1.63 -5.67 5.05
C ALA A 86 2.98 -6.01 5.71
N THR A 87 3.13 -7.26 6.14
CA THR A 87 4.42 -7.78 6.66
C THR A 87 5.51 -7.72 5.59
N LYS A 88 5.22 -8.10 4.33
CA LYS A 88 6.19 -8.02 3.23
C LYS A 88 6.64 -6.58 2.96
N VAL A 89 5.72 -5.62 2.99
CA VAL A 89 6.03 -4.19 2.84
C VAL A 89 6.99 -3.74 3.94
N LEU A 90 6.68 -4.04 5.21
CA LEU A 90 7.54 -3.71 6.36
C LEU A 90 8.93 -4.35 6.28
N CYS A 91 9.00 -5.64 5.93
CA CYS A 91 10.27 -6.35 5.77
C CYS A 91 11.15 -5.68 4.71
N ARG A 92 10.57 -5.29 3.58
CA ARG A 92 11.29 -4.59 2.51
C ARG A 92 11.83 -3.24 3.00
N MET A 93 11.01 -2.46 3.71
CA MET A 93 11.46 -1.19 4.29
C MET A 93 12.65 -1.40 5.26
N GLY A 94 12.59 -2.42 6.12
CA GLY A 94 13.68 -2.76 7.03
C GLY A 94 14.98 -3.16 6.30
N GLN A 95 14.86 -3.95 5.22
CA GLN A 95 16.01 -4.34 4.40
C GLN A 95 16.70 -3.15 3.72
N GLN A 96 15.93 -2.14 3.30
CA GLN A 96 16.46 -0.93 2.67
C GLN A 96 17.28 -0.10 3.64
N VAL A 97 16.82 0.03 4.89
CA VAL A 97 17.57 0.72 5.96
C VAL A 97 18.89 -0.01 6.25
N ASN A 98 18.86 -1.34 6.35
CA ASN A 98 20.06 -2.15 6.61
C ASN A 98 21.07 -2.12 5.46
N SER A 99 20.59 -2.08 4.21
CA SER A 99 21.45 -1.96 3.03
C SER A 99 22.12 -0.59 2.93
N ALA A 100 21.44 0.47 3.35
CA ALA A 100 21.99 1.83 3.43
C ALA A 100 23.00 2.01 4.58
N GLY A 101 22.83 1.25 5.68
CA GLY A 101 23.75 1.27 6.82
C GLY A 101 25.04 0.46 6.64
N SER A 102 25.15 -0.35 5.58
CA SER A 102 26.31 -1.23 5.32
C SER A 102 27.46 -0.56 4.54
N MET A 103 27.41 0.75 4.30
CA MET A 103 28.45 1.52 3.58
C MET A 103 29.34 2.37 4.52
N VAL A 104 29.58 1.92 5.76
CA VAL A 104 30.50 2.59 6.70
C VAL A 104 31.51 1.60 7.25
#